data_AF-A0A975K8R5-F1
#
_entry.id   AF-A0A975K8R5-F1
#
_cell.length_a   1.000
_cell.length_b   1.000
_cell.length_c   1.000
_cell.angle_alpha   90.00
_cell.angle_beta   90.00
_cell.angle_gamma   90.00
#
_symmetry.space_group_name_H-M   'P 1'
#
loop_
_entity.id
_entity.type
_entity.pdbx_description
1 polymer ?
#
loop_
_entity_poly.entity_id
_entity_poly.type
_entity_poly.pdbx_seq_one_letter_code
_entity_poly.pdbx_strand_id
1 'polypeptide(L)'
;MLVSKSRRALLRGLAIAPMAASAAALPFGGAMAVLHQRYEDEPATLERTKDGRSISRFRYHNAERWMTKLETDFLTEPRHTKEALHQVGFVTQQALCAYLLDMGFADAWNARHIKQDIGKALAYAKACGLGHDCPDMARLAAVLSPYWKWGYHYHDWEEDRPRTGGFIPATITPLVRALVDRVHDVTGHPRPKGCQRRPQEVRS
;
A
#
# COMPACT_ATOMS: atom_id res chain seq x y z
N MET A 1 45.13 23.12 44.94
CA MET A 1 44.10 23.69 44.03
C MET A 1 44.56 23.39 42.61
N LEU A 2 43.85 22.76 41.67
CA LEU A 2 42.45 22.35 41.49
C LEU A 2 42.40 20.88 41.03
N VAL A 3 41.44 20.10 41.54
CA VAL A 3 41.04 18.81 40.94
C VAL A 3 39.81 19.07 40.07
N SER A 4 39.95 18.83 38.77
CA SER A 4 38.86 18.96 37.77
C SER A 4 37.90 17.78 37.91
N LYS A 5 36.65 18.03 38.32
CA LYS A 5 35.60 16.99 38.39
C LYS A 5 34.90 16.89 37.03
N SER A 6 35.18 15.79 36.33
CA SER A 6 34.57 15.37 35.06
C SER A 6 33.06 15.11 35.21
N ARG A 7 32.23 15.77 34.38
CA ARG A 7 30.76 15.71 34.34
C ARG A 7 30.20 14.43 33.69
N ARG A 8 30.82 13.26 33.92
CA ARG A 8 30.53 12.02 33.16
C ARG A 8 30.00 10.85 34.00
N ALA A 9 29.30 11.13 35.10
CA ALA A 9 28.88 10.09 36.04
C ALA A 9 27.44 10.24 36.57
N LEU A 10 26.46 10.64 35.75
CA LEU A 10 25.09 10.88 36.25
C LEU A 10 23.93 10.49 35.32
N LEU A 11 24.07 9.49 34.45
CA LEU A 11 22.94 8.97 33.66
C LEU A 11 23.00 7.44 33.48
N ARG A 12 23.03 6.69 34.59
CA ARG A 12 22.65 5.27 34.61
C ARG A 12 21.45 5.10 35.51
N GLY A 13 20.31 4.75 34.93
CA GLY A 13 19.13 4.32 35.70
C GLY A 13 17.80 4.78 35.13
N LEU A 14 17.46 4.38 33.91
CA LEU A 14 16.07 4.41 33.43
C LEU A 14 15.73 2.99 32.97
N ALA A 15 15.14 2.23 33.89
CA ALA A 15 14.50 0.97 33.58
C ALA A 15 13.30 1.26 32.68
N ILE A 16 13.33 0.74 31.45
CA ILE A 16 12.20 0.79 30.53
C ILE A 16 11.21 -0.26 31.02
N ALA A 17 10.14 0.17 31.71
CA ALA A 17 9.00 -0.70 31.95
C ALA A 17 8.35 -1.05 30.59
N PRO A 18 7.99 -2.32 30.33
CA PRO A 18 7.26 -2.66 29.14
C PRO A 18 5.86 -2.05 29.26
N MET A 19 5.57 -1.05 28.43
CA MET A 19 4.19 -0.61 28.21
C MET A 19 3.46 -1.78 27.56
N ALA A 20 2.65 -2.48 28.35
CA ALA A 20 1.64 -3.38 27.81
C ALA A 20 0.71 -2.51 26.95
N ALA A 21 0.88 -2.59 25.63
CA ALA A 21 -0.06 -2.00 24.70
C ALA A 21 -1.39 -2.72 24.91
N SER A 22 -2.37 -2.06 25.52
CA SER A 22 -3.74 -2.54 25.51
C SER A 22 -4.15 -2.70 24.05
N ALA A 23 -4.37 -3.94 23.63
CA ALA A 23 -5.04 -4.27 22.39
C ALA A 23 -6.50 -3.78 22.52
N ALA A 24 -6.70 -2.48 22.36
CA ALA A 24 -8.03 -1.95 22.12
C ALA A 24 -8.56 -2.72 20.90
N ALA A 25 -9.68 -3.43 21.07
CA ALA A 25 -10.33 -4.12 19.98
C ALA A 25 -10.52 -3.10 18.86
N LEU A 26 -9.78 -3.28 17.76
CA LEU A 26 -9.84 -2.34 16.65
C LEU A 26 -11.30 -2.32 16.16
N PRO A 27 -11.86 -1.13 15.83
CA PRO A 27 -13.28 -0.96 15.50
C PRO A 27 -13.73 -1.71 14.23
N PHE A 28 -12.83 -2.49 13.62
CA PHE A 28 -12.97 -3.17 12.34
C PHE A 28 -13.19 -4.69 12.47
N GLY A 29 -13.21 -5.25 13.69
CA GLY A 29 -13.25 -6.70 13.93
C GLY A 29 -14.38 -7.44 13.20
N GLY A 30 -15.59 -6.86 13.16
CA GLY A 30 -16.73 -7.45 12.45
C GLY A 30 -16.57 -7.48 10.93
N ALA A 31 -16.12 -6.38 10.32
CA ALA A 31 -15.88 -6.31 8.89
C ALA A 31 -14.74 -7.24 8.46
N MET A 32 -13.70 -7.34 9.28
CA MET A 32 -12.57 -8.26 9.08
C MET A 32 -12.99 -9.72 9.12
N ALA A 33 -13.85 -10.11 10.08
CA ALA A 33 -14.35 -11.49 10.18
C ALA A 33 -15.12 -11.92 8.92
N VAL A 34 -15.95 -11.02 8.36
CA VAL A 34 -16.65 -11.27 7.09
C VAL A 34 -15.68 -11.49 5.93
N LEU A 35 -14.58 -10.73 5.86
CA LEU A 35 -13.58 -10.90 4.81
C LEU A 35 -12.78 -12.20 4.98
N HIS A 36 -12.37 -12.54 6.20
CA HIS A 36 -11.70 -13.82 6.47
C HIS A 36 -12.56 -15.00 6.02
N GLN A 37 -13.86 -14.98 6.33
CA GLN A 37 -14.80 -16.01 5.88
C GLN A 37 -14.95 -16.01 4.35
N ARG A 38 -15.17 -14.84 3.74
CA ARG A 38 -15.39 -14.70 2.29
C ARG A 38 -14.21 -15.22 1.47
N TYR A 39 -12.98 -15.00 1.95
CA TYR A 39 -11.76 -15.36 1.25
C TYR A 39 -11.09 -16.61 1.79
N GLU A 40 -11.70 -17.28 2.78
CA GLU A 40 -11.16 -18.45 3.47
C GLU A 40 -9.74 -18.21 4.03
N ASP A 41 -9.51 -17.00 4.54
CA ASP A 41 -8.24 -16.62 5.15
C ASP A 41 -8.18 -16.98 6.63
N GLU A 42 -7.00 -17.38 7.09
CA GLU A 42 -6.71 -17.46 8.52
C GLU A 42 -6.87 -16.06 9.15
N PRO A 43 -7.54 -15.92 10.31
CA PRO A 43 -7.74 -14.62 10.92
C PRO A 43 -6.44 -13.86 11.16
N ALA A 44 -6.36 -12.62 10.65
CA ALA A 44 -5.23 -11.75 10.90
C ALA A 44 -5.23 -11.28 12.37
N THR A 45 -4.10 -11.46 13.07
CA THR A 45 -3.85 -10.78 14.35
C THR A 45 -3.20 -9.44 14.05
N LEU A 46 -3.85 -8.35 14.45
CA LEU A 46 -3.36 -7.00 14.17
C LEU A 46 -2.53 -6.47 15.34
N GLU A 47 -1.24 -6.28 15.09
CA GLU A 47 -0.30 -5.74 16.07
C GLU A 47 0.61 -4.70 15.41
N ARG A 48 0.53 -3.45 15.89
CA ARG A 48 1.40 -2.38 15.40
C ARG A 48 2.79 -2.49 16.03
N THR A 49 3.79 -2.75 15.19
CA THR A 49 5.19 -2.85 15.61
C THR A 49 6.07 -1.82 14.89
N LYS A 50 7.26 -1.53 15.43
CA LYS A 50 8.24 -0.66 14.77
C LYS A 50 8.72 -1.26 13.45
N ASP A 51 8.92 -2.57 13.41
CA ASP A 51 9.35 -3.28 12.21
C ASP A 51 8.26 -3.26 11.13
N GLY A 52 7.00 -3.51 11.51
CA GLY A 52 5.84 -3.38 10.62
C GLY A 52 5.73 -1.97 10.03
N ARG A 53 5.91 -0.92 10.85
CA ARG A 53 5.93 0.47 10.37
C ARG A 53 7.11 0.76 9.44
N SER A 54 8.28 0.14 9.66
CA SER A 54 9.44 0.27 8.77
C SER A 54 9.18 -0.36 7.40
N ILE A 55 8.64 -1.58 7.37
CA ILE A 55 8.29 -2.28 6.12
C ILE A 55 7.16 -1.53 5.40
N SER A 56 6.16 -1.05 6.14
CA SER A 56 5.10 -0.20 5.62
C SER A 56 5.66 1.01 4.86
N ARG A 57 6.56 1.77 5.51
CA ARG A 57 7.22 2.93 4.88
C ARG A 57 8.02 2.52 3.63
N PHE A 58 8.74 1.41 3.68
CA PHE A 58 9.48 0.89 2.54
C PHE A 58 8.57 0.56 1.35
N ARG A 59 7.44 -0.10 1.59
CA ARG A 59 6.45 -0.39 0.53
C ARG A 59 5.84 0.90 -0.03
N TYR A 60 5.50 1.86 0.82
CA TYR A 60 5.01 3.17 0.37
C TYR A 60 6.05 3.92 -0.49
N HIS A 61 7.33 3.92 -0.11
CA HIS A 61 8.40 4.53 -0.93
C HIS A 61 8.56 3.84 -2.28
N ASN A 62 8.39 2.51 -2.35
CA ASN A 62 8.37 1.80 -3.61
C ASN A 62 7.16 2.22 -4.46
N ALA A 63 5.96 2.32 -3.87
CA ALA A 63 4.78 2.79 -4.58
C ALA A 63 5.03 4.18 -5.20
N GLU A 64 5.55 5.13 -4.42
CA GLU A 64 5.89 6.49 -4.91
C GLU A 64 6.91 6.47 -6.06
N ARG A 65 8.03 5.75 -5.90
CA ARG A 65 9.08 5.71 -6.92
C ARG A 65 8.57 5.15 -8.25
N TRP A 66 7.76 4.10 -8.20
CA TRP A 66 7.18 3.50 -9.39
C TRP A 66 6.02 4.31 -9.96
N MET A 67 5.30 5.06 -9.13
CA MET A 67 4.26 5.97 -9.59
C MET A 67 4.84 7.10 -10.43
N THR A 68 6.04 7.63 -10.11
CA THR A 68 6.74 8.60 -10.98
C THR A 68 6.96 8.05 -12.39
N LYS A 69 7.24 6.75 -12.53
CA LYS A 69 7.39 6.10 -13.85
C LYS A 69 6.06 6.01 -14.61
N LEU A 70 4.96 5.77 -13.90
CA LEU A 70 3.62 5.75 -14.51
C LEU A 70 3.18 7.15 -14.98
N GLU A 71 3.66 8.21 -14.32
CA GLU A 71 3.36 9.61 -14.65
C GLU A 71 4.15 10.14 -15.85
N THR A 72 5.27 9.51 -16.23
CA THR A 72 6.03 9.88 -17.44
C THR A 72 5.51 9.16 -18.68
N ASP A 73 4.18 9.08 -18.82
CA ASP A 73 3.46 8.54 -19.99
C ASP A 73 3.77 7.08 -20.37
N PHE A 74 4.18 6.23 -19.41
CA PHE A 74 4.45 4.82 -19.69
C PHE A 74 3.22 4.04 -20.19
N LEU A 75 2.01 4.52 -19.89
CA LEU A 75 0.75 3.92 -20.33
C LEU A 75 0.30 4.38 -21.73
N THR A 76 0.86 5.45 -22.31
CA THR A 76 0.36 6.00 -23.59
C THR A 76 0.89 5.27 -24.81
N GLU A 77 1.96 4.49 -24.65
CA GLU A 77 2.57 3.70 -25.70
C GLU A 77 1.86 2.33 -25.82
N PRO A 78 1.09 2.06 -26.90
CA PRO A 78 0.27 0.86 -27.01
C PRO A 78 1.06 -0.44 -26.86
N ARG A 79 2.32 -0.46 -27.34
CA ARG A 79 3.20 -1.63 -27.28
C ARG A 79 3.63 -2.03 -25.86
N HIS A 80 3.41 -1.15 -24.87
CA HIS A 80 3.79 -1.38 -23.47
C HIS A 80 2.59 -1.47 -22.52
N THR A 81 1.36 -1.53 -23.05
CA THR A 81 0.14 -1.52 -22.25
C THR A 81 0.11 -2.64 -21.20
N LYS A 82 0.60 -3.85 -21.55
CA LYS A 82 0.63 -5.00 -20.65
C LYS A 82 1.61 -4.80 -19.50
N GLU A 83 2.85 -4.42 -19.83
CA GLU A 83 3.90 -4.11 -18.87
C GLU A 83 3.50 -2.94 -17.96
N ALA A 84 2.79 -1.96 -18.52
CA ALA A 84 2.27 -0.83 -17.78
C ALA A 84 1.16 -1.26 -16.81
N LEU A 85 0.22 -2.10 -17.22
CA LEU A 85 -0.81 -2.64 -16.33
C LEU A 85 -0.25 -3.55 -15.24
N HIS A 86 0.83 -4.29 -15.53
CA HIS A 86 1.57 -5.02 -14.51
C HIS A 86 2.19 -4.08 -13.47
N GLN A 87 2.82 -2.99 -13.93
CA GLN A 87 3.37 -1.97 -13.04
C GLN A 87 2.30 -1.22 -12.23
N VAL A 88 1.14 -0.93 -12.83
CA VAL A 88 -0.03 -0.35 -12.15
C VAL A 88 -0.47 -1.29 -11.01
N GLY A 89 -0.57 -2.60 -11.27
CA GLY A 89 -0.85 -3.61 -10.26
C GLY A 89 0.19 -3.61 -9.13
N PHE A 90 1.48 -3.58 -9.49
CA PHE A 90 2.57 -3.51 -8.51
C PHE A 90 2.50 -2.26 -7.63
N VAL A 91 2.32 -1.06 -8.20
CA VAL A 91 2.19 0.19 -7.43
C VAL A 91 1.00 0.11 -6.47
N THR A 92 -0.14 -0.37 -6.97
CA THR A 92 -1.38 -0.50 -6.18
C THR A 92 -1.20 -1.48 -5.02
N GLN A 93 -0.57 -2.63 -5.27
CA GLN A 93 -0.25 -3.61 -4.23
C GLN A 93 0.68 -3.00 -3.17
N GLN A 94 1.74 -2.31 -3.59
CA GLN A 94 2.69 -1.70 -2.66
C GLN A 94 2.03 -0.64 -1.78
N ALA A 95 1.13 0.19 -2.34
CA ALA A 95 0.39 1.18 -1.57
C ALA A 95 -0.57 0.53 -0.54
N LEU A 96 -1.36 -0.45 -0.98
CA LEU A 96 -2.34 -1.12 -0.11
C LEU A 96 -1.65 -1.95 0.98
N CYS A 97 -0.61 -2.70 0.64
CA CYS A 97 0.17 -3.46 1.62
C CYS A 97 0.94 -2.54 2.58
N ALA A 98 1.39 -1.36 2.14
CA ALA A 98 1.94 -0.37 3.06
C ALA A 98 0.89 0.02 4.12
N TYR A 99 -0.33 0.33 3.71
CA TYR A 99 -1.42 0.64 4.62
C TYR A 99 -1.75 -0.52 5.58
N LEU A 100 -1.90 -1.74 5.07
CA LEU A 100 -2.20 -2.92 5.90
C LEU A 100 -1.10 -3.17 6.95
N LEU A 101 0.17 -3.06 6.57
CA LEU A 101 1.29 -3.16 7.52
C LEU A 101 1.24 -2.07 8.60
N ASP A 102 0.83 -0.84 8.25
CA ASP A 102 0.68 0.25 9.24
C ASP A 102 -0.51 0.02 10.19
N MET A 103 -1.53 -0.70 9.73
CA MET A 103 -2.65 -1.14 10.55
C MET A 103 -2.31 -2.34 11.46
N GLY A 104 -1.13 -2.96 11.28
CA GLY A 104 -0.62 -4.03 12.12
C GLY A 104 -0.75 -5.43 11.54
N PHE A 105 -1.07 -5.59 10.26
CA PHE A 105 -0.98 -6.89 9.61
C PHE A 105 0.48 -7.35 9.56
N ALA A 106 0.72 -8.63 9.80
CA ALA A 106 2.04 -9.22 9.59
C ALA A 106 2.40 -9.28 8.09
N ASP A 107 3.66 -9.03 7.75
CA ASP A 107 4.12 -9.11 6.34
C ASP A 107 3.93 -10.52 5.75
N ALA A 108 4.21 -11.55 6.56
CA ALA A 108 3.97 -12.95 6.18
C ALA A 108 2.49 -13.24 5.91
N TRP A 109 1.58 -12.64 6.69
CA TRP A 109 0.14 -12.79 6.45
C TRP A 109 -0.26 -12.15 5.12
N ASN A 110 0.20 -10.91 4.85
CA ASN A 110 -0.05 -10.25 3.56
C ASN A 110 0.49 -11.06 2.38
N ALA A 111 1.72 -11.59 2.50
CA ALA A 111 2.34 -12.42 1.47
C ALA A 111 1.55 -13.70 1.20
N ARG A 112 1.01 -14.33 2.25
CA ARG A 112 0.24 -15.59 2.15
C ARG A 112 -1.18 -15.37 1.65
N HIS A 113 -1.87 -14.32 2.09
CA HIS A 113 -3.32 -14.16 1.91
C HIS A 113 -3.70 -13.14 0.85
N ILE A 114 -3.00 -12.00 0.76
CA ILE A 114 -3.26 -10.98 -0.26
C ILE A 114 -2.61 -11.36 -1.59
N LYS A 115 -1.36 -11.85 -1.54
CA LYS A 115 -0.56 -12.17 -2.73
C LYS A 115 -0.63 -11.02 -3.74
N GLN A 116 -1.09 -11.29 -4.96
CA GLN A 116 -1.19 -10.33 -6.06
C GLN A 116 -2.63 -9.91 -6.38
N ASP A 117 -3.56 -10.17 -5.45
CA ASP A 117 -4.97 -9.81 -5.60
C ASP A 117 -5.22 -8.40 -5.05
N ILE A 118 -5.39 -7.45 -5.97
CA ILE A 118 -5.60 -6.04 -5.67
C ILE A 118 -7.00 -5.79 -5.12
N GLY A 119 -8.01 -6.51 -5.61
CA GLY A 119 -9.38 -6.44 -5.13
C GLY A 119 -9.47 -6.84 -3.67
N LYS A 120 -8.81 -7.96 -3.32
CA LYS A 120 -8.69 -8.45 -1.94
C LYS A 120 -7.92 -7.47 -1.06
N ALA A 121 -6.76 -6.97 -1.51
CA ALA A 121 -6.00 -5.95 -0.78
C ALA A 121 -6.84 -4.71 -0.47
N LEU A 122 -7.61 -4.23 -1.46
CA LEU A 122 -8.46 -3.07 -1.31
C LEU A 122 -9.63 -3.35 -0.35
N ALA A 123 -10.24 -4.53 -0.41
CA ALA A 123 -11.31 -4.92 0.50
C ALA A 123 -10.84 -4.89 1.97
N TYR A 124 -9.69 -5.51 2.27
CA TYR A 124 -9.09 -5.46 3.60
C TYR A 124 -8.74 -4.03 4.03
N ALA A 125 -8.14 -3.23 3.15
CA ALA A 125 -7.80 -1.86 3.46
C ALA A 125 -9.05 -1.00 3.77
N LYS A 126 -10.14 -1.18 3.01
CA LYS A 126 -11.42 -0.50 3.27
C LYS A 126 -12.04 -0.94 4.59
N ALA A 127 -12.02 -2.24 4.88
CA ALA A 127 -12.50 -2.76 6.18
C ALA A 127 -11.71 -2.19 7.36
N CYS A 128 -10.43 -1.88 7.19
CA CYS A 128 -9.60 -1.23 8.20
C CYS A 128 -9.70 0.30 8.24
N GLY A 129 -10.58 0.90 7.45
CA GLY A 129 -10.85 2.34 7.51
C GLY A 129 -9.98 3.20 6.59
N LEU A 130 -9.45 2.67 5.48
CA LEU A 130 -8.69 3.46 4.50
C LEU A 130 -9.50 4.69 4.03
N GLY A 131 -10.83 4.59 3.95
CA GLY A 131 -11.70 5.69 3.53
C GLY A 131 -11.47 6.11 2.06
N HIS A 132 -11.21 5.13 1.19
CA HIS A 132 -11.05 5.33 -0.25
C HIS A 132 -12.25 4.70 -1.00
N ASP A 133 -13.38 5.39 -0.97
CA ASP A 133 -14.64 4.95 -1.60
C ASP A 133 -14.76 5.44 -3.05
N CYS A 134 -13.81 5.02 -3.89
CA CYS A 134 -13.82 5.30 -5.33
C CYS A 134 -14.33 4.06 -6.09
N PRO A 135 -15.51 4.12 -6.75
CA PRO A 135 -16.04 3.00 -7.54
C PRO A 135 -15.10 2.59 -8.68
N ASP A 136 -14.45 3.56 -9.33
CA ASP A 136 -13.50 3.26 -10.41
C ASP A 136 -12.23 2.59 -9.91
N MET A 137 -11.75 2.92 -8.71
CA MET A 137 -10.64 2.18 -8.10
C MET A 137 -11.04 0.75 -7.78
N ALA A 138 -12.29 0.50 -7.34
CA ALA A 138 -12.78 -0.86 -7.13
C ALA A 138 -12.87 -1.66 -8.44
N ARG A 139 -13.37 -1.03 -9.51
CA ARG A 139 -13.39 -1.63 -10.87
C ARG A 139 -11.99 -1.92 -11.39
N LEU A 140 -11.06 -0.98 -11.22
CA LEU A 140 -9.67 -1.13 -11.63
C LEU A 140 -8.98 -2.23 -10.81
N ALA A 141 -9.23 -2.32 -9.50
CA ALA A 141 -8.70 -3.39 -8.65
C ALA A 141 -9.16 -4.78 -9.13
N ALA A 142 -10.42 -4.92 -9.55
CA ALA A 142 -10.91 -6.17 -10.14
C ALA A 142 -10.21 -6.50 -11.47
N VAL A 143 -10.02 -5.51 -12.35
CA VAL A 143 -9.28 -5.66 -13.62
C VAL A 143 -7.83 -6.08 -13.38
N LEU A 144 -7.18 -5.50 -12.38
CA LEU A 144 -5.80 -5.79 -12.03
C LEU A 144 -5.63 -7.14 -11.34
N SER A 145 -6.67 -7.74 -10.78
CA SER A 145 -6.51 -8.96 -9.97
C SER A 145 -6.55 -10.26 -10.80
N PRO A 146 -5.62 -11.20 -10.59
CA PRO A 146 -4.28 -11.00 -10.01
C PRO A 146 -3.34 -10.31 -11.02
N TYR A 147 -2.42 -9.45 -10.55
CA TYR A 147 -1.73 -8.56 -11.49
C TYR A 147 -0.58 -9.20 -12.29
N TRP A 148 -0.08 -10.39 -11.90
CA TRP A 148 0.88 -11.13 -12.73
C TRP A 148 0.36 -11.40 -14.14
N LYS A 149 -0.97 -11.50 -14.31
CA LYS A 149 -1.58 -11.80 -15.62
C LYS A 149 -1.17 -10.79 -16.68
N TRP A 150 -0.91 -9.55 -16.29
CA TRP A 150 -0.47 -8.49 -17.20
C TRP A 150 1.00 -8.60 -17.61
N GLY A 151 1.82 -9.34 -16.86
CA GLY A 151 3.23 -9.62 -17.21
C GLY A 151 3.43 -10.94 -17.94
N TYR A 152 2.35 -11.68 -18.21
CA TYR A 152 2.43 -13.01 -18.84
C TYR A 152 2.39 -12.93 -20.37
N HIS A 153 3.17 -13.80 -21.03
CA HIS A 153 3.16 -13.96 -22.47
C HIS A 153 2.06 -14.93 -22.90
N TYR A 154 0.87 -14.41 -23.16
CA TYR A 154 -0.21 -15.17 -23.80
C TYR A 154 0.18 -15.51 -25.25
N HIS A 155 0.02 -16.77 -25.65
CA HIS A 155 0.11 -17.19 -27.06
C HIS A 155 -0.99 -16.49 -27.89
N ASP A 156 -0.81 -16.47 -29.22
CA ASP A 156 -1.45 -15.54 -30.18
C ASP A 156 -2.99 -15.50 -30.25
N TRP A 157 -3.70 -16.30 -29.45
CA TRP A 157 -5.17 -16.30 -29.41
C TRP A 157 -5.68 -15.11 -28.58
N GLU A 158 -6.44 -14.22 -29.21
CA GLU A 158 -6.99 -13.03 -28.55
C GLU A 158 -7.93 -13.35 -27.38
N GLU A 159 -8.56 -14.52 -27.40
CA GLU A 159 -9.60 -14.92 -26.44
C GLU A 159 -9.05 -15.10 -25.00
N ASP A 160 -7.76 -15.42 -24.86
CA ASP A 160 -7.09 -15.59 -23.57
C ASP A 160 -6.54 -14.27 -22.98
N ARG A 161 -6.62 -13.15 -23.73
CA ARG A 161 -6.05 -11.88 -23.28
C ARG A 161 -6.90 -11.22 -22.20
N PRO A 162 -6.29 -10.79 -21.07
CA PRO A 162 -7.01 -10.05 -20.05
C PRO A 162 -7.61 -8.75 -20.62
N ARG A 163 -8.90 -8.53 -20.37
CA ARG A 163 -9.58 -7.29 -20.78
C ARG A 163 -9.26 -6.16 -19.82
N THR A 164 -9.04 -4.96 -20.35
CA THR A 164 -8.79 -3.76 -19.55
C THR A 164 -10.03 -3.21 -18.84
N GLY A 165 -11.21 -3.81 -19.08
CA GLY A 165 -12.47 -3.34 -18.49
C GLY A 165 -12.90 -1.94 -18.97
N GLY A 166 -12.39 -1.49 -20.13
CA GLY A 166 -12.65 -0.16 -20.69
C GLY A 166 -11.80 0.96 -20.08
N PHE A 167 -10.83 0.65 -19.21
CA PHE A 167 -9.91 1.65 -18.69
C PHE A 167 -8.93 2.11 -19.77
N ILE A 168 -8.77 3.43 -19.89
CA ILE A 168 -7.76 4.06 -20.73
C ILE A 168 -6.62 4.62 -19.85
N PRO A 169 -5.40 4.74 -20.39
CA PRO A 169 -4.23 5.31 -19.70
C PRO A 169 -4.52 6.59 -18.90
N ALA A 170 -5.20 7.55 -19.53
CA ALA A 170 -5.52 8.86 -18.96
C ALA A 170 -6.38 8.77 -17.68
N THR A 171 -7.10 7.68 -17.47
CA THR A 171 -7.94 7.46 -16.27
C THR A 171 -7.19 6.67 -15.21
N ILE A 172 -6.30 5.75 -15.60
CA ILE A 172 -5.60 4.86 -14.66
C ILE A 172 -4.61 5.64 -13.80
N THR A 173 -3.75 6.48 -14.40
CA THR A 173 -2.69 7.19 -13.66
C THR A 173 -3.25 8.07 -12.53
N PRO A 174 -4.27 8.93 -12.77
CA PRO A 174 -4.86 9.73 -11.70
C PRO A 174 -5.53 8.89 -10.60
N LEU A 175 -6.18 7.77 -10.94
CA LEU A 175 -6.81 6.88 -9.96
C LEU A 175 -5.79 6.27 -9.01
N VAL A 176 -4.69 5.72 -9.54
CA VAL A 176 -3.63 5.12 -8.72
C VAL A 176 -2.91 6.20 -7.91
N ARG A 177 -2.67 7.39 -8.48
CA ARG A 177 -2.11 8.52 -7.73
C ARG A 177 -2.98 8.88 -6.53
N ALA A 178 -4.30 9.00 -6.72
CA ALA A 178 -5.23 9.32 -5.64
C ALA A 178 -5.21 8.26 -4.51
N LEU A 179 -5.05 6.97 -4.85
CA LEU A 179 -4.86 5.92 -3.85
C LEU A 179 -3.53 6.08 -3.09
N VAL A 180 -2.41 6.30 -3.79
CA VAL A 180 -1.09 6.49 -3.16
C VAL A 180 -1.10 7.72 -2.24
N ASP A 181 -1.71 8.81 -2.69
CA ASP A 181 -1.91 10.03 -1.90
C ASP A 181 -2.79 9.76 -0.68
N ARG A 182 -3.85 8.98 -0.82
CA ARG A 182 -4.68 8.59 0.33
C ARG A 182 -3.89 7.78 1.36
N VAL A 183 -3.06 6.84 0.91
CA VAL A 183 -2.18 6.05 1.80
C VAL A 183 -1.19 6.96 2.52
N HIS A 184 -0.62 7.96 1.83
CA HIS A 184 0.22 8.98 2.46
C HIS A 184 -0.52 9.70 3.59
N ASP A 185 -1.72 10.21 3.31
CA ASP A 185 -2.51 11.00 4.27
C ASP A 185 -2.84 10.22 5.54
N VAL A 186 -3.22 8.94 5.41
CA VAL A 186 -3.65 8.13 6.57
C VAL A 186 -2.51 7.50 7.36
N THR A 187 -1.36 7.24 6.73
CA THR A 187 -0.19 6.63 7.41
C THR A 187 0.80 7.66 7.94
N GLY A 188 0.81 8.86 7.36
CA GLY A 188 1.78 9.92 7.61
C GLY A 188 3.20 9.59 7.14
N HIS A 189 3.37 8.58 6.26
CA HIS A 189 4.70 8.26 5.73
C HIS A 189 5.22 9.40 4.86
N PRO A 190 6.44 9.91 5.09
CA PRO A 190 6.99 10.98 4.28
C PRO A 190 7.26 10.49 2.85
N ARG A 191 6.96 11.31 1.85
CA ARG A 191 7.34 11.02 0.46
C ARG A 191 8.85 10.89 0.32
N PRO A 192 9.36 9.97 -0.51
CA PRO A 192 10.78 9.90 -0.79
C PRO A 192 11.25 11.18 -1.51
N LYS A 193 12.51 11.56 -1.30
CA LYS A 193 13.11 12.73 -1.96
C LYS A 193 12.97 12.61 -3.48
N GLY A 194 12.59 13.71 -4.14
CA GLY A 194 12.38 13.75 -5.59
C GLY A 194 11.00 13.30 -6.07
N CYS A 195 10.12 12.81 -5.18
CA CYS A 195 8.73 12.45 -5.50
C CYS A 195 7.72 13.49 -4.96
N GLN A 196 8.15 14.75 -4.78
CA GLN A 196 7.26 15.80 -4.32
C GLN A 196 6.31 16.23 -5.45
N ARG A 197 5.02 16.29 -5.15
CA ARG A 197 4.02 16.88 -6.04
C ARG A 197 4.28 18.38 -6.14
N ARG A 198 4.34 18.95 -7.35
CA ARG A 198 4.17 20.41 -7.49
C ARG A 198 2.80 20.77 -6.93
N PRO A 199 2.67 21.82 -6.09
CA PRO A 199 1.35 22.28 -5.66
C PRO A 199 0.47 22.47 -6.89
N GLN A 200 -0.69 21.81 -6.89
CA GLN A 200 -1.70 22.09 -7.90
C GLN A 200 -2.26 23.45 -7.52
N GLU A 201 -1.91 24.49 -8.27
CA GLU A 201 -2.51 25.82 -8.12
C GLU A 201 -4.02 25.64 -8.25
N VAL A 202 -4.72 25.81 -7.11
CA VAL A 202 -6.16 25.92 -7.08
C VAL A 202 -6.47 27.24 -7.79
N ARG A 203 -6.76 27.19 -9.09
CA ARG A 203 -7.40 28.32 -9.77
C ARG A 203 -8.78 28.49 -9.13
N SER A 204 -8.91 29.53 -8.33
CA SER A 204 -10.19 30.09 -7.88
C SER A 204 -10.90 30.76 -9.05
#